data_AF-A0ABD0JS27-F1
#
_entry.id   AF-A0ABD0JS27-F1
#
_cell.length_a   1.000
_cell.length_b   1.000
_cell.length_c   1.000
_cell.angle_alpha   90.00
_cell.angle_beta   90.00
_cell.angle_gamma   90.00
#
_symmetry.space_group_name_H-M   'P 1'
#
loop_
_entity.id
_entity.type
_entity.pdbx_description
1 polymer ?
#
loop_
_entity_poly.entity_id
_entity_poly.type
_entity_poly.pdbx_seq_one_letter_code
_entity_poly.pdbx_strand_id
1 'polypeptide(L)'
;NCSAGEFIDSTNNYDCTPCPLGTYQNSTRQHDCEKCPPGATTQATGSISIGSCAAAPGVTNTASMKLQYVLLVLCTSAEEEAVSTTIHAKIVSLDSDWSGLCTDSTCSNAHVASTCESPTSKVIITVISLDHVP
;
A
#
# COMPACT_ATOMS: atom_id res chain seq x y z
N ASN A 1 10.84 24.23 28.70
CA ASN A 1 9.37 24.45 28.68
C ASN A 1 9.01 24.61 27.22
N CYS A 2 8.58 23.52 26.59
CA CYS A 2 8.38 23.51 25.15
C CYS A 2 7.04 24.11 24.79
N SER A 3 7.06 24.91 23.73
CA SER A 3 5.86 25.58 23.22
C SER A 3 4.99 24.58 22.46
N ALA A 4 3.77 24.98 22.08
CA ALA A 4 3.00 24.19 21.13
C ALA A 4 3.80 24.01 19.84
N GLY A 5 3.69 22.83 19.22
CA GLY A 5 4.49 22.43 18.07
C GLY A 5 5.86 21.85 18.43
N GLU A 6 6.22 21.80 19.71
CA GLU A 6 7.49 21.23 20.17
C GLU A 6 7.25 20.17 21.25
N PHE A 7 8.15 19.19 21.34
CA PHE A 7 8.15 18.15 22.35
C PHE A 7 9.53 18.00 23.00
N ILE A 8 9.55 17.46 24.22
CA ILE A 8 10.79 17.08 24.90
C ILE A 8 11.10 15.64 24.50
N ASP A 9 12.13 15.44 23.68
CA ASP A 9 12.63 14.11 23.39
C ASP A 9 13.17 13.46 24.67
N SER A 10 12.58 12.32 25.05
CA SER A 10 12.98 11.51 26.20
C SER A 10 14.45 11.10 26.21
N THR A 11 15.13 11.21 25.06
CA THR A 11 16.55 10.89 24.88
C THR A 11 17.46 12.07 25.21
N ASN A 12 16.99 13.32 25.06
CA ASN A 12 17.85 14.51 25.15
C ASN A 12 17.46 15.52 26.25
N ASN A 13 16.46 15.18 27.08
CA ASN A 13 16.01 15.73 28.38
C ASN A 13 15.95 17.26 28.64
N TYR A 14 16.40 18.12 27.73
CA TYR A 14 16.44 19.57 27.93
C TYR A 14 16.15 20.39 26.66
N ASP A 15 16.24 19.79 25.47
CA ASP A 15 15.97 20.48 24.20
C ASP A 15 14.54 20.24 23.71
N CYS A 16 13.90 21.33 23.31
CA CYS A 16 12.59 21.30 22.66
C CYS A 16 12.79 21.01 21.18
N THR A 17 12.28 19.87 20.73
CA THR A 17 12.36 19.45 19.33
C THR A 17 11.05 19.78 18.63
N PRO A 18 11.06 20.45 17.47
CA PRO A 18 9.83 20.70 16.71
C PRO A 18 9.22 19.37 16.25
N CYS A 19 7.89 19.30 16.24
CA CYS A 19 7.18 18.12 15.77
C CYS A 19 7.59 17.77 14.33
N PRO A 20 8.02 16.53 14.05
CA PRO A 20 8.39 16.12 12.71
C PRO A 20 7.20 16.13 11.76
N LEU A 21 7.49 16.08 10.45
CA LEU A 21 6.45 15.95 9.43
C LEU A 21 5.55 14.74 9.72
N GLY A 22 4.25 14.93 9.50
CA GLY A 22 3.23 13.91 9.81
C GLY A 22 2.76 13.93 11.27
N THR A 23 3.23 14.89 12.07
CA THR A 23 2.81 15.06 13.47
C THR A 23 2.55 16.53 13.82
N TYR A 24 1.75 16.76 14.87
CA TYR A 24 1.45 18.07 15.43
C TYR A 24 1.37 18.03 16.95
N GLN A 25 1.45 19.19 17.61
CA GLN A 25 1.27 19.27 19.07
C GLN A 25 0.58 20.59 19.46
N ASN A 26 -0.65 20.52 19.96
CA ASN A 26 -1.45 21.71 20.31
C ASN A 26 -1.21 22.23 21.73
N SER A 27 -0.57 21.44 22.58
CA SER A 27 -0.39 21.69 24.00
C SER A 27 1.08 21.95 24.34
N THR A 28 1.35 22.82 25.31
CA THR A 28 2.70 23.08 25.79
C THR A 28 3.20 21.96 26.71
N ARG A 29 4.52 21.86 26.89
CA ARG A 29 5.19 20.92 27.82
C ARG A 29 4.89 19.46 27.55
N GLN A 30 4.76 19.09 26.29
CA GLN A 30 4.50 17.72 25.88
C GLN A 30 5.81 16.98 25.64
N HIS A 31 5.74 15.65 25.77
CA HIS A 31 6.86 14.74 25.55
C HIS A 31 6.81 14.03 24.20
N ASP A 32 5.72 14.22 23.45
CA ASP A 32 5.52 13.64 22.13
C ASP A 32 4.61 14.52 21.27
N CYS A 33 4.63 14.27 19.96
CA CYS A 33 3.70 14.87 19.00
C CYS A 33 2.60 13.88 18.59
N GLU A 34 1.38 14.38 18.44
CA GLU A 34 0.24 13.62 17.94
C GLU A 34 0.40 13.37 16.44
N LYS A 35 0.08 12.16 15.98
CA LYS A 35 0.16 11.79 14.56
C LYS A 35 -1.01 12.36 13.77
N CYS A 36 -0.75 12.76 12.53
CA CYS A 36 -1.83 13.03 11.58
C CYS A 36 -2.68 11.78 11.31
N PRO A 37 -3.96 11.94 10.94
CA PRO A 37 -4.79 10.84 10.49
C PRO A 37 -4.19 10.09 9.28
N PRO A 38 -4.54 8.82 9.06
CA PRO A 38 -4.14 8.09 7.86
C PRO A 38 -4.49 8.87 6.59
N GLY A 39 -3.57 8.94 5.63
CA GLY A 39 -3.76 9.72 4.40
C GLY A 39 -3.32 11.18 4.47
N ALA A 40 -2.95 11.69 5.65
CA ALA A 40 -2.59 13.09 5.84
C ALA A 40 -1.18 13.28 6.44
N THR A 41 -0.55 14.39 6.10
CA THR A 41 0.73 14.83 6.67
C THR A 41 0.73 16.33 6.92
N THR A 42 1.58 16.80 7.83
CA THR A 42 1.80 18.22 8.03
C THR A 42 2.68 18.81 6.93
N GLN A 43 2.41 20.05 6.50
CA GLN A 43 3.19 20.72 5.45
C GLN A 43 4.54 21.26 5.96
N ALA A 44 4.68 21.39 7.28
CA ALA A 44 5.89 21.88 7.94
C ALA A 44 6.07 21.18 9.29
N THR A 45 7.33 21.08 9.72
CA THR A 45 7.65 20.71 11.10
C THR A 45 7.14 21.77 12.07
N GLY A 46 7.01 21.41 13.35
CA GLY A 46 6.55 22.34 14.37
C GLY A 46 5.06 22.64 14.33
N SER A 47 4.26 21.79 13.66
CA SER A 47 2.83 22.02 13.50
C SER A 47 2.09 21.98 14.85
N ILE A 48 1.19 22.93 15.06
CA ILE A 48 0.48 23.11 16.34
C ILE A 48 -0.96 22.58 16.33
N SER A 49 -1.47 22.12 15.19
CA SER A 49 -2.89 21.76 15.04
C SER A 49 -3.08 20.63 14.05
N ILE A 50 -4.09 19.80 14.31
CA ILE A 50 -4.58 18.80 13.36
C ILE A 50 -5.03 19.43 12.03
N GLY A 51 -5.46 20.70 12.04
CA GLY A 51 -5.82 21.43 10.81
C GLY A 51 -4.65 21.65 9.86
N SER A 52 -3.41 21.49 10.33
CA SER A 52 -2.21 21.52 9.50
C SER A 52 -1.92 20.18 8.82
N CYS A 53 -2.63 19.11 9.17
CA CYS A 53 -2.59 17.83 8.47
C CYS A 53 -3.40 17.98 7.17
N ALA A 54 -2.70 18.17 6.06
CA ALA A 54 -3.28 18.16 4.73
C ALA A 54 -3.19 16.75 4.14
N ALA A 55 -4.06 16.42 3.18
CA ALA A 55 -3.90 15.21 2.38
C ALA A 55 -2.46 15.14 1.87
N ALA A 56 -1.74 14.09 2.26
CA ALA A 56 -0.36 13.94 1.87
C ALA A 56 -0.36 13.71 0.36
N PRO A 57 0.35 14.52 -0.45
CA PRO A 57 0.50 14.23 -1.86
C PRO A 57 1.23 12.88 -1.98
N GLY A 58 0.48 11.82 -2.27
CA GLY A 58 1.00 10.45 -2.40
C GLY A 58 0.45 9.40 -1.43
N VAL A 59 -0.44 9.71 -0.49
CA VAL A 59 -1.11 8.66 0.32
C VAL A 59 -2.49 8.37 -0.27
N THR A 60 -2.52 7.57 -1.32
CA THR A 60 -3.73 6.86 -1.75
C THR A 60 -3.91 5.68 -0.81
N ASN A 61 -5.06 5.57 -0.14
CA ASN A 61 -5.42 4.32 0.52
C ASN A 61 -5.47 3.26 -0.59
N THR A 62 -4.62 2.26 -0.50
CA THR A 62 -4.60 1.17 -1.47
C THR A 62 -4.80 -0.15 -0.75
N ALA A 63 -5.43 -1.10 -1.43
CA ALA A 63 -5.59 -2.47 -1.01
C ALA A 63 -4.66 -3.38 -1.83
N SER A 64 -4.10 -4.38 -1.17
CA SER A 64 -3.52 -5.54 -1.85
C SER A 64 -4.52 -6.69 -1.81
N MET A 65 -4.83 -7.27 -2.96
CA MET A 65 -5.78 -8.36 -3.11
C MET A 65 -5.05 -9.62 -3.55
N LYS A 66 -5.36 -10.75 -2.91
CA LYS A 66 -4.82 -12.06 -3.30
C LYS A 66 -5.96 -13.04 -3.53
N LEU A 67 -6.05 -13.57 -4.74
CA LEU A 67 -7.02 -14.61 -5.11
C LEU A 67 -6.27 -15.89 -5.47
N GLN A 68 -6.78 -17.02 -4.99
CA GLN A 68 -6.28 -18.34 -5.34
C GLN A 68 -7.44 -19.18 -5.85
N TYR A 69 -7.28 -19.79 -7.02
CA TYR A 69 -8.24 -20.70 -7.58
C TYR A 69 -7.54 -21.90 -8.20
N VAL A 70 -8.32 -22.96 -8.40
CA VAL A 70 -7.86 -24.26 -8.87
C VAL A 70 -8.57 -24.57 -10.18
N LEU A 71 -7.79 -24.79 -11.24
CA LEU A 71 -8.26 -25.14 -12.57
C LEU A 71 -8.09 -26.64 -12.81
N LEU A 72 -9.15 -27.29 -13.29
CA LEU A 72 -9.15 -28.70 -13.65
C LEU A 72 -8.79 -28.88 -15.13
N VAL A 73 -7.50 -28.78 -15.45
CA VAL A 73 -6.94 -28.88 -16.81
C VAL A 73 -5.69 -29.77 -16.84
N LEU A 74 -5.29 -30.27 -18.01
CA LEU A 74 -4.07 -31.08 -18.11
C LEU A 74 -2.86 -30.27 -17.61
N CYS A 75 -2.12 -30.82 -16.64
CA CYS A 75 -0.98 -30.12 -16.09
C CYS A 75 0.25 -30.33 -16.98
N THR A 76 0.65 -29.29 -17.68
CA THR A 76 1.89 -29.23 -18.45
C THR A 76 2.52 -27.86 -18.27
N SER A 77 3.84 -27.74 -18.44
CA SER A 77 4.53 -26.44 -18.37
C SER A 77 4.00 -25.45 -19.41
N ALA A 78 3.55 -25.93 -20.57
CA ALA A 78 2.92 -25.11 -21.59
C ALA A 78 1.58 -24.54 -21.12
N GLU A 79 0.78 -25.35 -20.42
CA GLU A 79 -0.50 -24.92 -19.86
C GLU A 79 -0.30 -23.97 -18.66
N GLU A 80 0.71 -24.18 -17.81
CA GLU A 80 1.03 -23.25 -16.72
C GLU A 80 1.31 -21.83 -17.25
N GLU A 81 2.16 -21.73 -18.29
CA GLU A 81 2.50 -20.45 -18.93
C GLU A 81 1.29 -19.85 -19.64
N ALA A 82 0.56 -20.65 -20.44
CA ALA A 82 -0.63 -20.19 -21.15
C ALA A 82 -1.71 -19.66 -20.20
N VAL A 83 -1.96 -20.36 -19.09
CA VAL A 83 -2.91 -19.93 -18.04
C VAL A 83 -2.45 -18.60 -17.44
N SER A 84 -1.19 -18.51 -17.00
CA SER A 84 -0.66 -17.28 -16.39
C SER A 84 -0.80 -16.08 -17.31
N THR A 85 -0.34 -16.19 -18.57
CA THR A 85 -0.40 -15.12 -19.57
C THR A 85 -1.83 -14.73 -19.92
N THR A 86 -2.73 -15.71 -20.08
CA THR A 86 -4.13 -15.45 -20.43
C THR A 86 -4.85 -14.69 -19.32
N ILE A 87 -4.62 -15.06 -18.07
CA ILE A 87 -5.22 -14.38 -16.92
C ILE A 87 -4.67 -12.97 -16.76
N HIS A 88 -3.35 -12.78 -16.91
CA HIS A 88 -2.76 -11.44 -16.87
C HIS A 88 -3.33 -10.55 -17.98
N ALA A 89 -3.45 -11.04 -19.22
CA ALA A 89 -4.06 -10.29 -20.32
C ALA A 89 -5.53 -9.91 -20.04
N LYS A 90 -6.30 -10.79 -19.37
CA LYS A 90 -7.66 -10.47 -18.96
C LYS A 90 -7.73 -9.39 -17.87
N ILE A 91 -6.80 -9.41 -16.90
CA ILE A 91 -6.70 -8.35 -15.89
C ILE A 91 -6.45 -7.01 -16.57
N VAL A 92 -5.49 -6.96 -17.50
CA VAL A 92 -5.19 -5.75 -18.30
C VAL A 92 -6.43 -5.26 -19.06
N SER A 93 -7.22 -6.15 -19.67
CA SER A 93 -8.44 -5.72 -20.36
C SER A 93 -9.53 -5.19 -19.42
N LEU A 94 -9.62 -5.73 -18.20
CA LEU A 94 -10.62 -5.36 -17.21
C LEU A 94 -10.38 -3.99 -16.58
N ASP A 95 -9.15 -3.47 -16.62
CA ASP A 95 -8.83 -2.12 -16.12
C ASP A 95 -9.64 -1.02 -16.84
N SER A 96 -10.03 -1.27 -18.10
CA SER A 96 -10.92 -0.35 -18.84
C SER A 96 -12.34 -0.26 -18.26
N ASP A 97 -12.82 -1.35 -17.67
CA ASP A 97 -14.13 -1.41 -17.03
C ASP A 97 -14.05 -0.97 -15.55
N TRP A 98 -12.90 -1.17 -14.91
CA TRP A 98 -12.65 -0.92 -13.48
C TRP A 98 -11.37 -0.08 -13.32
N SER A 99 -11.50 1.22 -13.59
CA SER A 99 -10.35 2.15 -13.59
C SER A 99 -9.56 2.11 -12.28
N GLY A 100 -8.27 1.84 -12.38
CA GLY A 100 -7.34 1.79 -11.24
C GLY A 100 -6.93 0.37 -10.83
N LEU A 101 -7.42 -0.66 -11.53
CA LEU A 101 -6.97 -2.03 -11.33
C LEU A 101 -5.48 -2.19 -11.68
N CYS A 102 -5.03 -1.54 -12.75
CA CYS A 102 -3.64 -1.44 -13.15
C CYS A 102 -3.04 -0.09 -12.73
N THR A 103 -1.88 -0.09 -12.08
CA THR A 103 -1.21 1.14 -11.62
C THR A 103 -0.42 1.84 -12.72
N ASP A 104 -0.19 1.16 -13.84
CA ASP A 104 0.58 1.65 -14.98
C ASP A 104 0.14 0.96 -16.28
N SER A 105 0.64 1.44 -17.42
CA SER A 105 0.28 0.94 -18.75
C SER A 105 0.68 -0.51 -19.03
N THR A 106 1.55 -1.09 -18.20
CA THR A 106 1.98 -2.49 -18.28
C THR A 106 1.32 -3.37 -17.22
N CYS A 107 0.46 -2.80 -16.37
CA CYS A 107 -0.17 -3.46 -15.23
C CYS A 107 0.86 -4.18 -14.33
N SER A 108 1.97 -3.51 -14.02
CA SER A 108 3.09 -4.13 -13.30
C SER A 108 2.74 -4.57 -11.89
N ASN A 109 1.67 -4.03 -11.31
CA ASN A 109 1.12 -4.40 -10.01
C ASN A 109 0.29 -5.70 -10.02
N ALA A 110 0.00 -6.28 -11.19
CA ALA A 110 -0.75 -7.52 -11.34
C ALA A 110 0.19 -8.72 -11.54
N HIS A 111 0.39 -9.49 -10.48
CA HIS A 111 1.23 -10.69 -10.50
C HIS A 111 0.38 -11.94 -10.61
N VAL A 112 0.56 -12.71 -11.69
CA VAL A 112 -0.13 -13.98 -11.90
C VAL A 112 0.91 -15.09 -11.92
N ALA A 113 0.70 -16.11 -11.09
CA ALA A 113 1.55 -17.29 -11.03
C ALA A 113 0.69 -18.54 -11.07
N SER A 114 1.03 -19.48 -11.96
CA SER A 114 0.36 -20.78 -12.07
C SER A 114 1.35 -21.90 -11.83
N THR A 115 0.95 -22.91 -11.08
CA THR A 115 1.79 -24.05 -10.70
C THR A 115 0.99 -25.35 -10.69
N CYS A 116 1.59 -26.42 -11.17
CA CYS A 116 1.07 -27.78 -11.08
C CYS A 116 1.09 -28.27 -9.63
N GLU A 117 -0.04 -28.78 -9.16
CA GLU A 117 -0.11 -29.44 -7.84
C GLU A 117 0.74 -30.72 -7.83
N SER A 118 0.73 -31.46 -8.95
CA SER A 118 1.63 -32.59 -9.19
C SER A 118 1.85 -32.82 -10.69
N PRO A 119 2.96 -33.46 -11.10
CA PRO A 119 3.25 -33.75 -12.51
C PRO A 119 2.29 -34.78 -13.16
N THR A 120 1.44 -35.43 -12.37
CA THR A 120 0.40 -36.36 -12.85
C THR A 120 -1.01 -35.82 -12.62
N SER A 121 -1.14 -34.66 -11.99
CA SER A 121 -2.43 -34.03 -11.72
C SER A 121 -3.03 -33.44 -12.99
N LYS A 122 -4.36 -33.27 -12.98
CA LYS A 122 -5.06 -32.39 -13.91
C LYS A 122 -5.41 -31.08 -13.22
N VAL A 123 -4.51 -30.58 -12.38
CA VAL A 123 -4.81 -29.51 -11.43
C VAL A 123 -3.72 -28.45 -11.52
N ILE A 124 -4.10 -27.27 -12.00
CA ILE A 124 -3.27 -26.06 -11.96
C ILE A 124 -3.79 -25.15 -10.85
N ILE A 125 -2.91 -24.80 -9.92
CA ILE A 125 -3.17 -23.80 -8.89
C ILE A 125 -2.70 -22.46 -9.44
N THR A 126 -3.60 -21.49 -9.52
CA THR A 126 -3.25 -20.13 -9.94
C THR A 126 -3.47 -19.16 -8.79
N VAL A 127 -2.48 -18.30 -8.58
CA VAL A 127 -2.49 -17.21 -7.61
C VAL A 127 -2.41 -15.90 -8.39
N ILE A 128 -3.36 -15.02 -8.13
CA ILE A 128 -3.36 -13.63 -8.60
C ILE A 128 -3.11 -12.73 -7.38
N SER A 129 -2.08 -11.90 -7.46
CA SER A 129 -1.82 -10.83 -6.50
C SER A 129 -1.94 -9.50 -7.24
N LEU A 130 -2.78 -8.61 -6.73
CA LEU A 130 -2.91 -7.23 -7.19
C LEU A 130 -2.46 -6.33 -6.05
N ASP A 131 -1.36 -5.62 -6.26
CA ASP A 131 -0.82 -4.71 -5.25
C ASP A 131 -1.24 -3.27 -5.54
N HIS A 132 -1.35 -2.48 -4.49
CA HIS A 132 -1.58 -1.03 -4.57
C HIS A 132 -2.82 -0.61 -5.38
N VAL A 133 -3.89 -1.41 -5.36
CA VAL A 133 -5.18 -1.07 -5.99
C VAL A 133 -5.87 0.01 -5.15
N PRO A 134 -6.39 1.12 -5.73
CA PRO A 134 -7.04 2.21 -5.01
C PRO A 134 -8.36 1.82 -4.32
#